data_AF-K1YEY5-F1
#
_entry.id   AF-K1YEY5-F1
#
_cell.length_a   1.000
_cell.length_b   1.000
_cell.length_c   1.000
_cell.angle_alpha   90.00
_cell.angle_beta   90.00
_cell.angle_gamma   90.00
#
_symmetry.space_group_name_H-M   'P 1'
#
loop_
_entity.id
_entity.type
_entity.pdbx_description
1 polymer ?
#
loop_
_entity_poly.entity_id
_entity_poly.type
_entity_poly.pdbx_seq_one_letter_code
_entity_poly.pdbx_strand_id
1 'polypeptide(L)'
;MLRRARQTQFEPLDCARLPLFLATHQGLTDKGNAGEALQHGLDSLFGYPAPCAAWEEYILPARLDPYYPTHLDSLLQSSGLIWYGCGDKKISFAFAEDLELFLGEREITDSQREELAKLFPDPKARYSFFDILRQSGVNSAALSERLWSLVWQGYLGNDSYAVLRRGIESNFQPHREEIHHARRHGFSRWESSRPLAGPFFLLPAQKEEQQPDGIARQELVKDRVRQLLVRYGIIFRELLAKEPPELQWRSIYKTLRLMELSGELLAGYFFTGIEGPQFISPEAFRLLQKGLDEDAIYWLNASDPASLCGIGPEPLRT
;
A
#
# COMPACT_ATOMS: atom_id res chain seq x y z
N MET A 1 33.41 15.53 -17.94
CA MET A 1 33.65 16.63 -16.97
C MET A 1 32.38 17.19 -16.31
N LEU A 2 31.16 16.85 -16.75
CA LEU A 2 29.90 17.35 -16.15
C LEU A 2 29.43 16.66 -14.86
N ARG A 3 30.00 15.50 -14.49
CA ARG A 3 29.56 14.71 -13.31
C ARG A 3 30.05 15.29 -11.97
N ARG A 4 31.13 16.08 -11.97
CA ARG A 4 31.77 16.61 -10.74
C ARG A 4 31.16 17.94 -10.25
N ALA A 5 30.46 18.67 -11.12
CA ALA A 5 29.91 19.98 -10.81
C ALA A 5 28.48 19.94 -10.22
N ARG A 6 27.84 18.77 -10.18
CA ARG A 6 26.50 18.54 -9.60
C ARG A 6 26.53 17.74 -8.30
N GLN A 7 27.70 17.44 -7.74
CA GLN A 7 27.77 16.90 -6.39
C GLN A 7 27.33 17.99 -5.43
N THR A 8 26.13 17.82 -4.86
CA THR A 8 25.61 18.68 -3.81
C THR A 8 26.61 18.64 -2.66
N GLN A 9 27.23 19.78 -2.35
CA GLN A 9 28.11 19.91 -1.18
C GLN A 9 27.21 19.86 0.06
N PHE A 10 26.95 18.65 0.54
CA PHE A 10 26.19 18.37 1.75
C PHE A 10 27.06 17.50 2.62
N GLU A 11 27.22 17.86 3.90
CA GLU A 11 27.90 17.01 4.87
C GLU A 11 26.96 15.84 5.21
N PRO A 12 27.35 14.59 4.92
CA PRO A 12 26.48 13.45 5.18
C PRO A 12 26.17 13.33 6.68
N LEU A 13 24.90 13.12 7.00
CA LEU A 13 24.43 12.91 8.37
C LEU A 13 24.74 11.48 8.85
N ASP A 14 24.77 11.26 10.17
CA ASP A 14 24.87 9.90 10.71
C ASP A 14 23.62 9.07 10.37
N CYS A 15 23.78 7.78 10.07
CA CYS A 15 22.68 6.82 9.89
C CYS A 15 21.68 6.84 11.05
N ALA A 16 22.10 7.18 12.27
CA ALA A 16 21.23 7.32 13.43
C ALA A 16 20.13 8.39 13.25
N ARG A 17 20.31 9.35 12.32
CA ARG A 17 19.30 10.37 11.98
C ARG A 17 18.29 9.91 10.93
N LEU A 18 18.53 8.78 10.27
CA LEU A 18 17.64 8.27 9.22
C LEU A 18 16.22 7.94 9.74
N PRO A 19 16.02 7.29 10.91
CA PRO A 19 14.68 7.09 11.45
C PRO A 19 13.90 8.40 11.64
N LEU A 20 14.54 9.42 12.20
CA LEU A 20 13.91 10.73 12.41
C LEU A 20 13.57 11.39 11.06
N PHE A 21 14.47 11.34 10.08
CA PHE A 21 14.19 11.85 8.74
C PHE A 21 12.97 11.17 8.10
N LEU A 22 12.89 9.83 8.16
CA LEU A 22 11.74 9.09 7.62
C LEU A 22 10.45 9.42 8.38
N ALA A 23 10.54 9.56 9.70
CA ALA A 23 9.42 9.95 10.54
C ALA A 23 8.89 11.34 10.18
N THR A 24 9.78 12.33 10.02
CA THR A 24 9.39 13.68 9.60
C THR A 24 8.83 13.69 8.19
N HIS A 25 9.45 12.99 7.24
CA HIS A 25 8.98 12.92 5.85
C HIS A 25 7.59 12.29 5.73
N GLN A 26 7.28 11.28 6.55
CA GLN A 26 5.99 10.59 6.55
C GLN A 26 4.95 11.20 7.52
N GLY A 27 5.21 12.36 8.11
CA GLY A 27 4.26 13.07 8.97
C GLY A 27 4.02 12.39 10.33
N LEU A 28 4.97 11.61 10.83
CA LEU A 28 4.91 10.96 12.15
C LEU A 28 5.28 11.92 13.30
N THR A 29 6.03 12.98 13.01
CA THR A 29 6.46 13.98 14.00
C THR A 29 5.47 15.14 14.15
N ASP A 30 4.73 15.47 13.09
CA ASP A 30 3.71 16.52 13.08
C ASP A 30 2.40 15.92 12.56
N LYS A 31 1.58 15.44 13.48
CA LYS A 31 0.33 14.75 13.14
C LYS A 31 -0.67 15.75 12.59
N GLY A 32 -1.23 15.44 11.43
CA GLY A 32 -2.25 16.29 10.82
C GLY A 32 -3.63 16.08 11.45
N ASN A 33 -4.36 17.19 11.66
CA ASN A 33 -5.68 17.19 12.30
C ASN A 33 -6.86 17.16 11.30
N ALA A 34 -6.60 17.02 9.99
CA ALA A 34 -7.61 17.27 8.94
C ALA A 34 -7.70 16.14 7.89
N GLY A 35 -8.79 16.14 7.11
CA GLY A 35 -9.00 15.20 6.01
C GLY A 35 -7.92 15.24 4.93
N GLU A 36 -7.32 16.42 4.68
CA GLU A 36 -6.16 16.56 3.78
C GLU A 36 -4.94 15.79 4.27
N ALA A 37 -4.74 15.68 5.59
CA ALA A 37 -3.65 14.90 6.16
C ALA A 37 -3.86 13.39 5.96
N LEU A 38 -5.11 12.92 5.95
CA LEU A 38 -5.41 11.52 5.64
C LEU A 38 -5.11 11.21 4.17
N GLN A 39 -5.46 12.12 3.26
CA GLN A 39 -5.14 11.98 1.84
C GLN A 39 -3.62 11.95 1.63
N HIS A 40 -2.90 12.96 2.11
CA HIS A 40 -1.43 12.99 2.02
C HIS A 40 -0.76 11.77 2.66
N GLY A 41 -1.25 11.37 3.84
CA GLY A 41 -0.77 10.18 4.54
C GLY A 41 -0.95 8.93 3.70
N LEU A 42 -2.13 8.72 3.12
CA LEU A 42 -2.43 7.59 2.24
C LEU A 42 -1.66 7.63 0.92
N ASP A 43 -1.52 8.80 0.31
CA ASP A 43 -0.79 8.97 -0.97
C ASP A 43 0.64 8.44 -0.86
N SER A 44 1.31 8.71 0.27
CA SER A 44 2.65 8.18 0.55
C SER A 44 2.67 6.65 0.72
N LEU A 45 1.55 6.05 1.12
CA LEU A 45 1.43 4.64 1.47
C LEU A 45 0.85 3.77 0.35
N PHE A 46 0.42 4.35 -0.78
CA PHE A 46 -0.13 3.55 -1.88
C PHE A 46 0.85 2.51 -2.39
N GLY A 47 0.38 1.26 -2.50
CA GLY A 47 1.18 0.12 -2.89
C GLY A 47 2.00 -0.55 -1.77
N TYR A 48 2.02 -0.01 -0.55
CA TYR A 48 2.68 -0.66 0.58
C TYR A 48 1.84 -1.84 1.10
N PRO A 49 2.37 -3.06 1.17
CA PRO A 49 1.65 -4.22 1.69
C PRO A 49 1.71 -4.28 3.23
N ALA A 50 0.59 -4.05 3.91
CA ALA A 50 0.50 -4.13 5.37
C ALA A 50 -0.66 -5.03 5.83
N PRO A 51 -0.57 -5.63 7.04
CA PRO A 51 -1.66 -6.42 7.59
C PRO A 51 -2.98 -5.63 7.67
N CYS A 52 -4.12 -6.26 7.47
CA CYS A 52 -5.42 -5.57 7.47
C CYS A 52 -5.63 -4.72 8.73
N ALA A 53 -5.41 -5.29 9.92
CA ALA A 53 -5.59 -4.57 11.18
C ALA A 53 -4.61 -3.41 11.37
N ALA A 54 -3.42 -3.49 10.76
CA ALA A 54 -2.35 -2.51 10.91
C ALA A 54 -2.75 -1.09 10.52
N TRP A 55 -3.55 -0.99 9.46
CA TRP A 55 -3.95 0.28 8.86
C TRP A 55 -4.69 1.17 9.85
N GLU A 56 -5.70 0.63 10.53
CA GLU A 56 -6.51 1.40 11.50
C GLU A 56 -6.01 1.31 12.94
N GLU A 57 -5.19 0.32 13.29
CA GLU A 57 -4.65 0.21 14.66
C GLU A 57 -3.45 1.11 14.90
N TYR A 58 -2.53 1.24 13.93
CA TYR A 58 -1.28 1.97 14.17
C TYR A 58 -0.70 2.73 12.98
N ILE A 59 -0.94 2.37 11.72
CA ILE A 59 -0.35 3.09 10.58
C ILE A 59 -1.01 4.46 10.38
N LEU A 60 -2.34 4.52 10.23
CA LEU A 60 -3.07 5.78 10.06
C LEU A 60 -3.11 6.61 11.36
N PRO A 61 -3.37 6.02 12.55
CA PRO A 61 -3.34 6.78 13.82
C PRO A 61 -1.96 7.35 14.20
N ALA A 62 -0.88 6.84 13.61
CA ALA A 62 0.45 7.42 13.84
C ALA A 62 0.66 8.74 13.08
N ARG A 63 -0.06 8.96 11.98
CA ARG A 63 0.04 10.15 11.11
C ARG A 63 -1.09 11.17 11.35
N LEU A 64 -2.14 10.77 12.06
CA LEU A 64 -3.38 11.53 12.25
C LEU A 64 -3.73 11.64 13.73
N ASP A 65 -4.18 12.82 14.16
CA ASP A 65 -4.66 13.04 15.52
C ASP A 65 -5.89 13.96 15.56
N PRO A 66 -7.09 13.49 15.94
CA PRO A 66 -7.49 12.09 16.13
C PRO A 66 -7.77 11.38 14.79
N TYR A 67 -7.55 10.05 14.74
CA TYR A 67 -8.04 9.20 13.65
C TYR A 67 -9.46 8.70 13.92
N TYR A 68 -10.37 8.90 12.97
CA TYR A 68 -11.72 8.32 12.98
C TYR A 68 -11.92 7.38 11.78
N PRO A 69 -12.38 6.13 11.99
CA PRO A 69 -12.64 5.17 10.91
C PRO A 69 -13.61 5.69 9.83
N THR A 70 -14.53 6.58 10.20
CA THR A 70 -15.48 7.22 9.28
C THR A 70 -14.81 8.09 8.22
N HIS A 71 -13.60 8.62 8.48
CA HIS A 71 -12.85 9.40 7.51
C HIS A 71 -12.36 8.52 6.36
N LEU A 72 -11.81 7.34 6.67
CA LEU A 72 -11.39 6.37 5.65
C LEU A 72 -12.59 5.85 4.85
N ASP A 73 -13.71 5.56 5.52
CA ASP A 73 -14.93 5.11 4.83
C ASP A 73 -15.45 6.18 3.85
N SER A 74 -15.47 7.44 4.28
CA SER A 74 -15.88 8.57 3.44
C SER A 74 -14.93 8.75 2.26
N LEU A 75 -13.63 8.60 2.48
CA LEU A 75 -12.62 8.73 1.43
C LEU A 75 -12.77 7.62 0.38
N LEU A 76 -12.89 6.36 0.79
CA LEU A 76 -13.12 5.23 -0.12
C LEU A 76 -14.39 5.40 -0.97
N GLN A 77 -15.46 5.92 -0.37
CA GLN A 77 -16.73 6.15 -1.09
C GLN A 77 -16.68 7.34 -2.07
N SER A 78 -15.89 8.38 -1.78
CA SER A 78 -15.92 9.65 -2.52
C SER A 78 -14.79 9.82 -3.54
N SER A 79 -13.65 9.15 -3.35
CA SER A 79 -12.43 9.38 -4.15
C SER A 79 -12.19 8.31 -5.22
N GLY A 80 -12.88 7.17 -5.17
CA GLY A 80 -12.56 6.02 -6.01
C GLY A 80 -11.33 5.22 -5.56
N LEU A 81 -10.79 5.55 -4.37
CA LEU A 81 -9.79 4.74 -3.69
C LEU A 81 -10.32 3.32 -3.47
N ILE A 82 -9.45 2.35 -3.68
CA ILE A 82 -9.75 0.93 -3.46
C ILE A 82 -8.67 0.31 -2.59
N TRP A 83 -9.01 -0.82 -1.97
CA TRP A 83 -8.02 -1.72 -1.40
C TRP A 83 -8.00 -3.03 -2.17
N TYR A 84 -6.83 -3.66 -2.20
CA TYR A 84 -6.61 -4.96 -2.83
C TYR A 84 -5.72 -5.83 -1.97
N GLY A 85 -5.88 -7.15 -2.08
CA GLY A 85 -5.06 -8.09 -1.32
C GLY A 85 -3.68 -8.29 -1.94
N CYS A 86 -2.68 -8.45 -1.08
CA CYS A 86 -1.27 -8.57 -1.47
C CYS A 86 -0.51 -9.63 -0.65
N GLY A 87 -1.23 -10.67 -0.24
CA GLY A 87 -0.73 -11.78 0.57
C GLY A 87 -1.65 -12.12 1.73
N ASP A 88 -1.29 -13.13 2.52
CA ASP A 88 -2.10 -13.60 3.64
C ASP A 88 -2.36 -12.48 4.65
N LYS A 89 -3.65 -12.10 4.78
CA LYS A 89 -4.15 -11.01 5.64
C LYS A 89 -3.46 -9.66 5.41
N LYS A 90 -2.88 -9.43 4.23
CA LYS A 90 -2.25 -8.17 3.85
C LYS A 90 -3.02 -7.52 2.73
N ILE A 91 -3.16 -6.20 2.85
CA ILE A 91 -3.79 -5.35 1.84
C ILE A 91 -2.91 -4.15 1.54
N SER A 92 -3.19 -3.52 0.42
CA SER A 92 -2.70 -2.20 0.10
C SER A 92 -3.82 -1.35 -0.50
N PHE A 93 -3.59 -0.05 -0.51
CA PHE A 93 -4.47 0.94 -1.12
C PHE A 93 -3.86 1.46 -2.42
N ALA A 94 -4.72 1.75 -3.39
CA ALA A 94 -4.37 2.44 -4.63
C ALA A 94 -5.64 2.99 -5.28
N PHE A 95 -5.49 3.90 -6.24
CA PHE A 95 -6.57 4.16 -7.19
C PHE A 95 -6.64 3.06 -8.24
N ALA A 96 -7.82 2.87 -8.85
CA ALA A 96 -8.02 1.85 -9.88
C ALA A 96 -7.11 2.07 -11.11
N GLU A 97 -6.77 3.32 -11.40
CA GLU A 97 -5.85 3.70 -12.49
C GLU A 97 -4.38 3.41 -12.17
N ASP A 98 -3.99 3.49 -10.89
CA ASP A 98 -2.61 3.28 -10.44
C ASP A 98 -2.27 1.83 -10.12
N LEU A 99 -3.22 0.90 -10.25
CA LEU A 99 -3.01 -0.51 -9.94
C LEU A 99 -1.83 -1.11 -10.73
N GLU A 100 -1.58 -0.65 -11.96
CA GLU A 100 -0.44 -1.11 -12.76
C GLU A 100 0.94 -0.74 -12.18
N LEU A 101 1.00 0.28 -11.33
CA LEU A 101 2.22 0.64 -10.61
C LEU A 101 2.65 -0.46 -9.64
N PHE A 102 1.68 -1.14 -9.03
CA PHE A 102 1.93 -2.03 -7.88
C PHE A 102 1.70 -3.50 -8.18
N LEU A 103 0.88 -3.83 -9.17
CA LEU A 103 0.57 -5.21 -9.52
C LEU A 103 1.69 -5.81 -10.37
N GLY A 104 2.20 -6.95 -9.90
CA GLY A 104 3.14 -7.78 -10.62
C GLY A 104 2.54 -8.65 -11.70
N GLU A 105 3.44 -9.29 -12.46
CA GLU A 105 3.11 -10.39 -13.35
C GLU A 105 2.57 -11.55 -12.52
N ARG A 106 1.29 -11.89 -12.73
CA ARG A 106 0.60 -13.00 -12.05
C ARG A 106 0.35 -14.09 -13.05
N GLU A 107 0.92 -15.27 -12.82
CA GLU A 107 0.58 -16.47 -13.56
C GLU A 107 -0.78 -16.99 -13.07
N ILE A 108 -1.80 -16.83 -13.92
CA ILE A 108 -3.13 -17.36 -13.65
C ILE A 108 -3.22 -18.72 -14.33
N THR A 109 -3.36 -19.78 -13.54
CA THR A 109 -3.59 -21.13 -14.08
C THR A 109 -4.96 -21.22 -14.77
N ASP A 110 -5.13 -22.11 -15.75
CA ASP A 110 -6.41 -22.31 -16.43
C ASP A 110 -7.56 -22.59 -15.45
N SER A 111 -7.29 -23.39 -14.41
CA SER A 111 -8.27 -23.69 -13.35
C SER A 111 -8.70 -22.44 -12.58
N GLN A 112 -7.77 -21.53 -12.26
CA GLN A 112 -8.11 -20.26 -11.61
C GLN A 112 -8.89 -19.36 -12.57
N ARG A 113 -8.51 -19.33 -13.86
CA ARG A 113 -9.21 -18.54 -14.88
C ARG A 113 -10.68 -18.97 -15.00
N GLU A 114 -10.94 -20.28 -15.01
CA GLU A 114 -12.30 -20.83 -15.01
C GLU A 114 -13.07 -20.52 -13.73
N GLU A 115 -12.42 -20.61 -12.56
CA GLU A 115 -13.03 -20.28 -11.28
C GLU A 115 -13.42 -18.80 -11.21
N LEU A 116 -12.51 -17.90 -11.59
CA LEU A 116 -12.75 -16.47 -11.64
C LEU A 116 -13.88 -16.13 -12.61
N ALA A 117 -13.92 -16.75 -13.80
CA ALA A 117 -14.98 -16.54 -14.78
C ALA A 117 -16.37 -17.00 -14.29
N LYS A 118 -16.44 -18.04 -13.44
CA LYS A 118 -17.69 -18.50 -12.82
C LYS A 118 -18.21 -17.54 -11.75
N LEU A 119 -17.31 -16.96 -10.96
CA LEU A 119 -17.66 -16.03 -9.87
C LEU A 119 -17.88 -14.60 -10.38
N PHE A 120 -17.17 -14.21 -11.44
CA PHE A 120 -17.18 -12.87 -12.03
C PHE A 120 -17.33 -12.99 -13.56
N PRO A 121 -18.56 -13.17 -14.08
CA PRO A 121 -18.81 -13.33 -15.51
C PRO A 121 -18.34 -12.14 -16.36
N ASP A 122 -18.49 -10.92 -15.84
CA ASP A 122 -17.90 -9.70 -16.42
C ASP A 122 -16.70 -9.28 -15.56
N PRO A 123 -15.46 -9.34 -16.07
CA PRO A 123 -14.27 -9.00 -15.31
C PRO A 123 -14.16 -7.51 -14.96
N LYS A 124 -14.96 -6.64 -15.59
CA LYS A 124 -14.96 -5.19 -15.30
C LYS A 124 -16.06 -4.80 -14.32
N ALA A 125 -17.02 -5.68 -14.06
CA ALA A 125 -18.13 -5.39 -13.17
C ALA A 125 -17.72 -5.54 -11.70
N ARG A 126 -18.41 -4.80 -10.84
CA ARG A 126 -18.33 -4.97 -9.38
C ARG A 126 -19.57 -5.72 -8.91
N TYR A 127 -19.39 -6.73 -8.07
CA TYR A 127 -20.46 -7.59 -7.60
C TYR A 127 -20.57 -7.55 -6.08
N SER A 128 -21.79 -7.41 -5.56
CA SER A 128 -22.00 -7.61 -4.12
C SER A 128 -21.83 -9.08 -3.76
N PHE A 129 -21.53 -9.38 -2.49
CA PHE A 129 -21.46 -10.76 -2.01
C PHE A 129 -22.70 -11.58 -2.36
N PHE A 130 -23.89 -10.98 -2.27
CA PHE A 130 -25.15 -11.67 -2.58
C PHE A 130 -25.34 -11.94 -4.07
N ASP A 131 -24.83 -11.08 -4.95
CA ASP A 131 -24.89 -11.32 -6.39
C ASP A 131 -24.03 -12.52 -6.75
N ILE A 132 -22.82 -12.59 -6.19
CA ILE A 132 -21.91 -13.74 -6.37
C ILE A 132 -22.55 -15.00 -5.78
N LEU A 133 -23.16 -14.93 -4.59
CA LEU A 133 -23.83 -16.07 -3.95
C LEU A 133 -24.96 -16.63 -4.82
N ARG A 134 -25.81 -15.78 -5.39
CA ARG A 134 -26.92 -16.19 -6.25
C ARG A 134 -26.44 -16.83 -7.55
N GLN A 135 -25.34 -16.33 -8.13
CA GLN A 135 -24.83 -16.81 -9.41
C GLN A 135 -24.00 -18.09 -9.28
N SER A 136 -23.19 -18.19 -8.23
CA SER A 136 -22.27 -19.30 -8.01
C SER A 136 -22.96 -20.58 -7.52
N GLY A 137 -24.12 -20.48 -6.87
CA GLY A 137 -24.84 -21.61 -6.29
C GLY A 137 -24.11 -22.29 -5.13
N VAL A 138 -23.02 -21.71 -4.62
CA VAL A 138 -22.31 -22.20 -3.44
C VAL A 138 -22.98 -21.69 -2.16
N ASN A 139 -22.72 -22.35 -1.03
CA ASN A 139 -23.20 -21.85 0.26
C ASN A 139 -22.38 -20.61 0.72
N SER A 140 -22.96 -19.83 1.63
CA SER A 140 -22.37 -18.56 2.11
C SER A 140 -20.98 -18.74 2.74
N ALA A 141 -20.79 -19.81 3.53
CA ALA A 141 -19.52 -20.09 4.20
C ALA A 141 -18.40 -20.40 3.19
N ALA A 142 -18.64 -21.31 2.26
CA ALA A 142 -17.69 -21.68 1.22
C ALA A 142 -17.38 -20.51 0.28
N LEU A 143 -18.37 -19.64 0.01
CA LEU A 143 -18.13 -18.42 -0.75
C LEU A 143 -17.20 -17.46 -0.02
N SER A 144 -17.44 -17.22 1.28
CA SER A 144 -16.60 -16.33 2.09
C SER A 144 -15.14 -16.80 2.11
N GLU A 145 -14.92 -18.10 2.36
CA GLU A 145 -13.58 -18.71 2.35
C GLU A 145 -12.89 -18.56 0.98
N ARG A 146 -13.64 -18.78 -0.12
CA ARG A 146 -13.13 -18.58 -1.48
C ARG A 146 -12.76 -17.14 -1.77
N LEU A 147 -13.62 -16.19 -1.42
CA LEU A 147 -13.35 -14.77 -1.65
C LEU A 147 -12.10 -14.33 -0.90
N TRP A 148 -11.93 -14.72 0.36
CA TRP A 148 -10.71 -14.41 1.12
C TRP A 148 -9.47 -15.04 0.49
N SER A 149 -9.55 -16.31 0.07
CA SER A 149 -8.46 -16.97 -0.63
C SER A 149 -8.05 -16.20 -1.91
N LEU A 150 -9.02 -15.76 -2.71
CA LEU A 150 -8.77 -14.97 -3.92
C LEU A 150 -8.25 -13.55 -3.62
N VAL A 151 -8.70 -12.92 -2.53
CA VAL A 151 -8.14 -11.64 -2.04
C VAL A 151 -6.66 -11.83 -1.68
N TRP A 152 -6.30 -12.84 -0.88
CA TRP A 152 -4.91 -13.06 -0.45
C TRP A 152 -3.98 -13.46 -1.60
N GLN A 153 -4.52 -14.13 -2.62
CA GLN A 153 -3.81 -14.37 -3.89
C GLN A 153 -3.65 -13.10 -4.75
N GLY A 154 -4.29 -12.00 -4.36
CA GLY A 154 -4.21 -10.72 -5.06
C GLY A 154 -5.01 -10.69 -6.36
N TYR A 155 -6.14 -11.40 -6.43
CA TYR A 155 -7.07 -11.34 -7.57
C TYR A 155 -8.24 -10.40 -7.35
N LEU A 156 -8.56 -10.09 -6.11
CA LEU A 156 -9.72 -9.30 -5.75
C LEU A 156 -9.34 -8.01 -5.02
N GLY A 157 -10.15 -6.98 -5.30
CA GLY A 157 -10.21 -5.75 -4.54
C GLY A 157 -11.63 -5.44 -4.07
N ASN A 158 -11.75 -4.43 -3.23
CA ASN A 158 -13.01 -3.87 -2.76
C ASN A 158 -12.84 -2.37 -2.50
N ASP A 159 -13.94 -1.63 -2.45
CA ASP A 159 -13.99 -0.19 -2.22
C ASP A 159 -14.53 0.16 -0.82
N SER A 160 -14.68 -0.80 0.08
CA SER A 160 -15.17 -0.56 1.43
C SER A 160 -14.31 -1.24 2.48
N TYR A 161 -13.81 -0.45 3.43
CA TYR A 161 -13.03 -0.97 4.55
C TYR A 161 -13.91 -1.74 5.55
N ALA A 162 -15.23 -1.54 5.52
CA ALA A 162 -16.16 -2.27 6.37
C ALA A 162 -16.10 -3.80 6.16
N VAL A 163 -15.77 -4.28 4.95
CA VAL A 163 -15.49 -5.71 4.68
C VAL A 163 -14.34 -6.21 5.55
N LEU A 164 -13.26 -5.43 5.62
CA LEU A 164 -12.05 -5.79 6.34
C LEU A 164 -12.26 -5.76 7.84
N ARG A 165 -12.97 -4.76 8.38
CA ARG A 165 -13.32 -4.70 9.80
C ARG A 165 -14.08 -5.96 10.25
N ARG A 166 -15.13 -6.34 9.50
CA ARG A 166 -15.88 -7.60 9.74
C ARG A 166 -15.00 -8.84 9.58
N GLY A 167 -14.11 -8.83 8.59
CA GLY A 167 -13.11 -9.89 8.39
C GLY A 167 -12.19 -10.04 9.59
N ILE A 168 -11.67 -8.94 10.14
CA ILE A 168 -10.79 -8.92 11.32
C ILE A 168 -11.54 -9.46 12.56
N GLU A 169 -12.78 -9.02 12.79
CA GLU A 169 -13.63 -9.49 13.91
C GLU A 169 -13.88 -11.00 13.85
N SER A 170 -14.06 -11.55 12.65
CA SER A 170 -14.27 -12.98 12.41
C SER A 170 -12.98 -13.77 12.17
N ASN A 171 -11.80 -13.13 12.28
CA ASN A 171 -10.50 -13.68 11.91
C ASN A 171 -10.47 -14.30 10.50
N PHE A 172 -11.22 -13.71 9.57
CA PHE A 172 -11.41 -14.14 8.18
C PHE A 172 -11.95 -15.57 8.04
N GLN A 173 -12.60 -16.08 9.09
CA GLN A 173 -13.29 -17.37 9.05
C GLN A 173 -14.71 -17.19 8.50
N PRO A 174 -15.24 -18.20 7.79
CA PRO A 174 -16.59 -18.13 7.28
C PRO A 174 -17.58 -17.98 8.43
N HIS A 175 -18.44 -16.96 8.33
CA HIS A 175 -19.50 -16.74 9.29
C HIS A 175 -20.44 -17.96 9.26
N ARG A 176 -20.36 -18.80 10.28
CA ARG A 176 -21.40 -19.78 10.55
C ARG A 176 -22.56 -18.98 11.13
N GLU A 177 -23.63 -18.83 10.38
CA GLU A 177 -24.90 -18.38 10.93
C GLU A 177 -25.30 -19.37 12.03
N GLU A 178 -24.89 -19.12 13.27
CA GLU A 178 -25.58 -19.68 14.41
C GLU A 178 -26.94 -18.99 14.41
N ILE A 179 -27.97 -19.73 13.97
CA ILE A 179 -29.36 -19.35 14.12
C ILE A 179 -29.67 -19.35 15.61
N HIS A 180 -29.20 -18.33 16.33
CA HIS A 180 -29.73 -18.03 17.64
C HIS A 180 -31.14 -17.51 17.39
N HIS A 181 -32.12 -18.31 17.79
CA HIS A 181 -33.53 -17.91 17.88
C HIS A 181 -33.70 -16.81 18.95
N ALA A 182 -33.01 -15.67 18.79
CA ALA A 182 -33.14 -14.52 19.65
C ALA A 182 -34.37 -13.72 19.21
N ARG A 183 -35.50 -14.07 19.81
CA ARG A 183 -36.67 -13.19 19.87
C ARG A 183 -36.26 -11.90 20.60
N ARG A 184 -35.85 -10.82 19.90
CA ARG A 184 -36.07 -9.39 20.28
C ARG A 184 -35.31 -8.37 19.39
N HIS A 185 -36.03 -7.27 19.11
CA HIS A 185 -35.64 -5.93 18.62
C HIS A 185 -35.07 -5.75 17.20
N GLY A 186 -35.86 -5.04 16.39
CA GLY A 186 -35.71 -4.76 14.96
C GLY A 186 -34.57 -3.81 14.54
N PHE A 187 -33.44 -3.79 15.24
CA PHE A 187 -32.21 -3.11 14.76
C PHE A 187 -31.16 -4.12 14.25
N SER A 188 -31.05 -5.30 14.86
CA SER A 188 -30.03 -6.32 14.54
C SER A 188 -30.19 -6.97 13.16
N ARG A 189 -31.40 -6.96 12.56
CA ARG A 189 -31.64 -7.56 11.23
C ARG A 189 -31.02 -6.79 10.06
N TRP A 190 -30.81 -5.48 10.18
CA TRP A 190 -30.19 -4.67 9.12
C TRP A 190 -28.66 -4.81 9.09
N GLU A 191 -28.05 -5.22 10.20
CA GLU A 191 -26.60 -5.31 10.36
C GLU A 191 -26.05 -6.73 10.10
N SER A 192 -26.83 -7.75 10.50
CA SER A 192 -26.57 -9.18 10.29
C SER A 192 -26.80 -9.67 8.85
N SER A 193 -27.54 -8.92 8.03
CA SER A 193 -27.91 -9.33 6.67
C SER A 193 -26.89 -8.91 5.59
N ARG A 194 -25.69 -8.44 5.96
CA ARG A 194 -24.65 -8.05 4.99
C ARG A 194 -23.27 -8.60 5.39
N PRO A 195 -22.97 -9.90 5.21
CA PRO A 195 -21.73 -10.51 5.69
C PRO A 195 -20.47 -9.75 5.24
N LEU A 196 -20.47 -9.16 4.04
CA LEU A 196 -19.41 -8.30 3.52
C LEU A 196 -20.08 -7.06 2.87
N ALA A 197 -19.72 -5.86 3.31
CA ALA A 197 -20.30 -4.60 2.83
C ALA A 197 -19.38 -3.95 1.79
N GLY A 198 -19.85 -3.73 0.56
CA GLY A 198 -19.04 -3.17 -0.54
C GLY A 198 -18.80 -4.21 -1.65
N PRO A 199 -18.84 -3.82 -2.93
CA PRO A 199 -18.72 -4.77 -4.03
C PRO A 199 -17.28 -5.25 -4.25
N PHE A 200 -17.14 -6.55 -4.52
CA PHE A 200 -15.90 -7.18 -4.96
C PHE A 200 -15.72 -7.01 -6.47
N PHE A 201 -14.49 -6.84 -6.91
CA PHE A 201 -14.14 -6.78 -8.33
C PHE A 201 -12.80 -7.47 -8.60
N LEU A 202 -12.62 -7.93 -9.83
CA LEU A 202 -11.36 -8.52 -10.27
C LEU A 202 -10.32 -7.42 -10.50
N LEU A 203 -9.12 -7.63 -9.98
CA LEU A 203 -7.96 -6.84 -10.33
C LEU A 203 -7.57 -7.17 -11.77
N PRO A 204 -7.13 -6.18 -12.57
CA PRO A 204 -6.77 -6.41 -13.97
C PRO A 204 -5.66 -7.45 -14.04
N ALA A 205 -5.92 -8.59 -14.69
CA ALA A 205 -4.84 -9.48 -15.09
C ALA A 205 -4.00 -8.74 -16.15
N GLN A 206 -2.67 -8.74 -16.03
CA GLN A 206 -1.85 -8.16 -17.09
C GLN A 206 -2.16 -8.92 -18.38
N LYS A 207 -2.67 -8.19 -19.38
CA LYS A 207 -3.08 -8.78 -20.66
C LYS A 207 -1.86 -9.32 -21.38
N GLU A 208 -1.88 -10.61 -21.72
CA GLU A 208 -0.92 -11.22 -22.65
C GLU A 208 -0.90 -10.49 -24.00
N GLU A 209 -2.00 -9.83 -24.38
CA GLU A 209 -2.19 -9.20 -25.69
C GLU A 209 -1.67 -7.76 -25.82
N GLN A 210 -1.25 -7.11 -24.72
CA GLN A 210 -0.79 -5.72 -24.74
C GLN A 210 0.42 -5.55 -23.83
N GLN A 211 1.55 -6.19 -24.19
CA GLN A 211 2.82 -5.81 -23.59
C GLN A 211 3.05 -4.32 -23.89
N PRO A 212 3.17 -3.46 -22.86
CA PRO A 212 3.45 -2.06 -23.09
C PRO A 212 4.73 -1.96 -23.91
N ASP A 213 4.75 -1.03 -24.87
CA ASP A 213 5.96 -0.77 -25.62
C ASP A 213 7.11 -0.36 -24.68
N GLY A 214 8.34 -0.33 -25.20
CA GLY A 214 9.51 0.00 -24.40
C GLY A 214 9.42 1.37 -23.71
N ILE A 215 8.65 2.31 -24.27
CA ILE A 215 8.49 3.67 -23.75
C ILE A 215 7.48 3.66 -22.60
N ALA A 216 6.30 3.09 -22.81
CA ALA A 216 5.26 2.95 -21.79
C ALA A 216 5.78 2.19 -20.57
N ARG A 217 6.55 1.10 -20.78
CA ARG A 217 7.20 0.38 -19.67
C ARG A 217 8.19 1.26 -18.92
N GLN A 218 8.94 2.12 -19.61
CA GLN A 218 9.90 3.01 -18.97
C GLN A 218 9.19 4.10 -18.15
N GLU A 219 8.12 4.69 -18.67
CA GLU A 219 7.31 5.67 -17.94
C GLU A 219 6.66 5.05 -16.70
N LEU A 220 6.10 3.84 -16.82
CA LEU A 220 5.56 3.09 -15.67
C LEU A 220 6.61 2.92 -14.54
N VAL A 221 7.86 2.58 -14.89
CA VAL A 221 8.93 2.44 -13.88
C VAL A 221 9.34 3.80 -13.32
N LYS A 222 9.24 4.89 -14.08
CA LYS A 222 9.47 6.26 -13.53
C LYS A 222 8.39 6.62 -12.52
N ASP A 223 7.14 6.28 -12.79
CA ASP A 223 6.03 6.54 -11.85
C ASP A 223 6.16 5.70 -10.57
N ARG A 224 6.63 4.45 -10.69
CA ARG A 224 7.04 3.63 -9.52
C ARG A 224 8.14 4.31 -8.69
N VAL A 225 9.15 4.88 -9.33
CA VAL A 225 10.22 5.63 -8.63
C VAL A 225 9.63 6.87 -7.95
N ARG A 226 8.75 7.62 -8.62
CA ARG A 226 8.09 8.80 -8.05
C ARG A 226 7.28 8.42 -6.81
N GLN A 227 6.52 7.34 -6.88
CA GLN A 227 5.74 6.84 -5.73
C GLN A 227 6.63 6.48 -4.53
N LEU A 228 7.78 5.84 -4.76
CA LEU A 228 8.75 5.57 -3.69
C LEU A 228 9.40 6.84 -3.13
N LEU A 229 9.63 7.86 -3.96
CA LEU A 229 10.13 9.16 -3.51
C LEU A 229 9.07 9.93 -2.70
N VAL A 230 7.78 9.82 -3.05
CA VAL A 230 6.68 10.35 -2.23
C VAL A 230 6.67 9.64 -0.87
N ARG A 231 6.85 8.32 -0.84
CA ARG A 231 6.86 7.53 0.40
C ARG A 231 8.04 7.82 1.32
N TYR A 232 9.25 7.87 0.76
CA TYR A 232 10.48 7.83 1.57
C TYR A 232 11.32 9.10 1.49
N GLY A 233 11.14 9.92 0.45
CA GLY A 233 12.00 11.07 0.13
C GLY A 233 13.39 10.66 -0.36
N ILE A 234 13.99 9.62 0.21
CA ILE A 234 15.26 9.00 -0.14
C ILE A 234 15.09 7.53 -0.51
N ILE A 235 15.90 7.03 -1.43
CA ILE A 235 15.89 5.64 -1.90
C ILE A 235 17.31 5.09 -1.87
N PHE A 236 17.46 3.93 -1.22
CA PHE A 236 18.64 3.08 -1.25
C PHE A 236 18.20 1.62 -1.20
N ARG A 237 19.11 0.70 -1.49
CA ARG A 237 18.78 -0.71 -1.76
C ARG A 237 18.04 -1.40 -0.61
N GLU A 238 18.55 -1.27 0.61
CA GLU A 238 18.05 -1.98 1.79
C GLU A 238 16.67 -1.47 2.23
N LEU A 239 16.36 -0.20 1.97
CA LEU A 239 15.07 0.40 2.30
C LEU A 239 13.92 -0.30 1.56
N LEU A 240 14.17 -0.73 0.32
CA LEU A 240 13.16 -1.33 -0.55
C LEU A 240 12.97 -2.84 -0.31
N ALA A 241 13.61 -3.43 0.69
CA ALA A 241 13.58 -4.88 0.89
C ALA A 241 12.19 -5.41 1.26
N LYS A 242 11.34 -4.60 1.90
CA LYS A 242 9.95 -4.94 2.24
C LYS A 242 8.94 -4.57 1.14
N GLU A 243 9.39 -3.90 0.08
CA GLU A 243 8.51 -3.48 -1.01
C GLU A 243 8.08 -4.64 -1.90
N PRO A 244 6.93 -4.52 -2.60
CA PRO A 244 6.55 -5.44 -3.67
C PRO A 244 7.67 -5.56 -4.73
N PRO A 245 7.83 -6.73 -5.38
CA PRO A 245 8.89 -6.98 -6.36
C PRO A 245 9.05 -5.89 -7.43
N GLU A 246 7.94 -5.30 -7.85
CA GLU A 246 7.83 -4.25 -8.87
C GLU A 246 8.52 -2.94 -8.44
N LEU A 247 8.55 -2.70 -7.13
CA LEU A 247 9.10 -1.53 -6.46
C LEU A 247 10.48 -1.80 -5.84
N GLN A 248 10.99 -3.03 -5.91
CA GLN A 248 12.31 -3.37 -5.36
C GLN A 248 13.47 -2.81 -6.20
N TRP A 249 14.65 -2.69 -5.58
CA TRP A 249 15.87 -2.11 -6.16
C TRP A 249 16.19 -2.62 -7.57
N ARG A 250 16.11 -3.93 -7.80
CA ARG A 250 16.41 -4.56 -9.11
C ARG A 250 15.50 -4.02 -10.23
N SER A 251 14.25 -3.74 -9.91
CA SER A 251 13.22 -3.32 -10.86
C SER A 251 13.37 -1.84 -11.25
N ILE A 252 13.88 -1.00 -10.35
CA ILE A 252 13.89 0.46 -10.54
C ILE A 252 15.29 1.09 -10.73
N TYR A 253 16.39 0.39 -10.40
CA TYR A 253 17.73 0.99 -10.35
C TYR A 253 18.19 1.65 -11.66
N LYS A 254 17.88 1.02 -12.81
CA LYS A 254 18.20 1.61 -14.12
C LYS A 254 17.49 2.95 -14.31
N THR A 255 16.23 3.03 -13.91
CA THR A 255 15.41 4.24 -14.03
C THR A 255 15.86 5.32 -13.05
N LEU A 256 16.24 4.96 -11.81
CA LEU A 256 16.86 5.90 -10.87
C LEU A 256 18.08 6.61 -11.48
N ARG A 257 18.94 5.86 -12.19
CA ARG A 257 20.09 6.44 -12.90
C ARG A 257 19.70 7.34 -14.06
N LEU A 258 18.67 6.98 -14.82
CA LEU A 258 18.17 7.83 -15.90
C LEU A 258 17.58 9.14 -15.35
N MET A 259 16.80 9.07 -14.26
CA MET A 259 16.20 10.22 -13.59
C MET A 259 17.24 11.12 -12.90
N GLU A 260 18.37 10.56 -12.42
CA GLU A 260 19.51 11.36 -11.96
C GLU A 260 20.13 12.16 -13.11
N LEU A 261 20.34 11.52 -14.26
CA LEU A 261 20.93 12.18 -15.43
C LEU A 261 20.03 13.28 -15.98
N SER A 262 18.69 13.09 -15.94
CA SER A 262 17.72 14.14 -16.28
C SER A 262 17.66 15.25 -15.23
N GLY A 263 18.12 15.00 -14.01
CA GLY A 263 18.08 15.94 -12.89
C GLY A 263 16.74 15.97 -12.14
N GLU A 264 15.87 14.97 -12.35
CA GLU A 264 14.63 14.79 -11.60
C GLU A 264 14.90 14.42 -10.13
N LEU A 265 16.03 13.78 -9.85
CA LEU A 265 16.48 13.41 -8.51
C LEU A 265 17.98 13.64 -8.35
N LEU A 266 18.44 13.68 -7.09
CA LEU A 266 19.84 13.88 -6.73
C LEU A 266 20.45 12.56 -6.26
N ALA A 267 21.64 12.21 -6.75
CA ALA A 267 22.43 11.09 -6.22
C ALA A 267 23.59 11.61 -5.37
N GLY A 268 23.83 10.96 -4.24
CA GLY A 268 24.89 11.38 -3.32
C GLY A 268 25.05 10.45 -2.12
N TYR A 269 25.77 10.94 -1.12
CA TYR A 269 25.89 10.34 0.20
C TYR A 269 25.22 11.30 1.18
N PHE A 270 23.97 11.02 1.54
CA PHE A 270 23.20 11.89 2.44
C PHE A 270 23.28 11.40 3.88
N PHE A 271 23.38 10.08 4.06
CA PHE A 271 23.66 9.43 5.33
C PHE A 271 24.92 8.58 5.25
N THR A 272 25.73 8.58 6.32
CA THR A 272 26.87 7.66 6.49
C THR A 272 26.37 6.25 6.83
N GLY A 273 27.24 5.24 6.78
CA GLY A 273 26.90 3.87 7.18
C GLY A 273 25.97 3.08 6.23
N ILE A 274 25.42 3.71 5.19
CA ILE A 274 24.62 3.04 4.15
C ILE A 274 25.53 2.70 2.96
N GLU A 275 25.53 1.43 2.57
CA GLU A 275 26.30 0.96 1.42
C GLU A 275 25.61 1.29 0.08
N GLY A 276 26.41 1.62 -0.92
CA GLY A 276 25.92 1.88 -2.28
C GLY A 276 25.34 3.28 -2.49
N PRO A 277 24.72 3.53 -3.65
CA PRO A 277 24.22 4.85 -4.02
C PRO A 277 22.90 5.18 -3.33
N GLN A 278 22.77 6.42 -2.85
CA GLN A 278 21.52 6.98 -2.34
C GLN A 278 20.97 7.98 -3.34
N PHE A 279 19.65 7.96 -3.54
CA PHE A 279 18.93 8.87 -4.42
C PHE A 279 17.90 9.61 -3.59
N ILE A 280 17.81 10.93 -3.70
CA ILE A 280 16.89 11.75 -2.91
C ILE A 280 16.10 12.68 -3.82
N SER A 281 14.83 12.92 -3.48
CA SER A 281 14.03 13.94 -4.14
C SER A 281 14.55 15.35 -3.79
N PRO A 282 14.40 16.34 -4.68
CA PRO A 282 14.79 17.72 -4.36
C PRO A 282 14.07 18.28 -3.12
N GLU A 283 12.84 17.85 -2.86
CA GLU A 283 12.05 18.24 -1.69
C GLU A 283 12.61 17.66 -0.39
N ALA A 284 12.86 16.36 -0.37
CA ALA A 284 13.41 15.70 0.80
C ALA A 284 14.86 16.16 1.08
N PHE A 285 15.61 16.54 0.04
CA PHE A 285 16.90 17.19 0.22
C PHE A 285 16.78 18.58 0.88
N ARG A 286 15.77 19.39 0.50
CA ARG A 286 15.49 20.66 1.18
C ARG A 286 15.10 20.45 2.64
N LEU A 287 14.37 19.38 2.96
CA LEU A 287 14.06 19.01 4.34
C LEU A 287 15.35 18.76 5.14
N LEU A 288 16.29 17.96 4.59
CA LEU A 288 17.59 17.73 5.23
C LEU A 288 18.39 19.02 5.44
N GLN A 289 18.38 19.94 4.46
CA GLN A 289 19.09 21.22 4.58
C GLN A 289 18.49 22.16 5.63
N LYS A 290 17.18 22.09 5.86
CA LYS A 290 16.52 22.87 6.93
C LYS A 290 16.86 22.37 8.33
N GLY A 291 17.29 21.11 8.45
CA GLY A 291 17.51 20.43 9.72
C GLY A 291 16.29 19.63 10.15
N LEU A 292 16.53 18.64 11.00
CA LEU A 292 15.50 17.79 11.61
C LEU A 292 15.27 18.25 13.05
N ASP A 293 14.03 18.19 13.51
CA ASP A 293 13.69 18.46 14.91
C ASP A 293 14.09 17.27 15.78
N GLU A 294 15.25 17.37 16.44
CA GLU A 294 15.80 16.30 17.28
C GLU A 294 15.01 16.07 18.58
N ASP A 295 14.17 17.04 18.98
CA ASP A 295 13.32 16.94 20.16
C ASP A 295 11.95 16.31 19.83
N ALA A 296 11.68 16.01 18.56
CA ALA A 296 10.42 15.43 18.12
C ALA A 296 10.22 14.02 18.69
N ILE A 297 9.10 13.82 19.37
CA ILE A 297 8.69 12.53 19.91
C ILE A 297 7.67 11.88 18.99
N TYR A 298 7.96 10.68 18.52
CA TYR A 298 7.07 9.90 17.67
C TYR A 298 7.09 8.42 18.05
N TRP A 299 6.06 7.70 17.65
CA TRP A 299 5.89 6.26 17.87
C TRP A 299 5.47 5.62 16.55
N LEU A 300 6.04 4.45 16.25
CA LEU A 300 5.70 3.68 15.06
C LEU A 300 5.79 2.19 15.37
N ASN A 301 4.97 1.40 14.67
CA ASN A 301 5.02 -0.06 14.74
C ASN A 301 6.13 -0.59 13.82
N ALA A 302 6.69 -1.77 14.11
CA ALA A 302 7.69 -2.43 13.26
C ALA A 302 7.19 -2.74 11.83
N SER A 303 5.87 -2.83 11.65
CA SER A 303 5.21 -3.05 10.37
C SER A 303 4.96 -1.76 9.57
N ASP A 304 5.18 -0.59 10.18
CA ASP A 304 5.05 0.71 9.51
C ASP A 304 6.15 0.88 8.46
N PRO A 305 5.87 1.48 7.28
CA PRO A 305 6.90 1.67 6.26
C PRO A 305 8.05 2.60 6.68
N ALA A 306 7.83 3.54 7.61
CA ALA A 306 8.92 4.34 8.17
C ALA A 306 9.85 3.52 9.08
N SER A 307 9.44 2.31 9.49
CA SER A 307 10.22 1.46 10.37
C SER A 307 11.38 0.79 9.66
N LEU A 308 12.58 1.07 10.15
CA LEU A 308 13.81 0.36 9.78
C LEU A 308 13.98 -0.96 10.57
N CYS A 309 12.99 -1.38 11.36
CA CYS A 309 13.07 -2.64 12.09
C CYS A 309 13.25 -3.83 11.12
N GLY A 310 14.31 -4.61 11.29
CA GLY A 310 14.65 -5.74 10.43
C GLY A 310 15.10 -5.38 9.01
N ILE A 311 15.21 -4.08 8.67
CA ILE A 311 15.73 -3.60 7.37
C ILE A 311 16.60 -2.36 7.55
N GLY A 312 17.81 -2.39 7.02
CA GLY A 312 18.68 -1.23 7.10
C GLY A 312 20.15 -1.60 7.12
N PRO A 313 21.02 -0.57 7.12
CA PRO A 313 22.44 -0.76 7.31
C PRO A 313 22.69 -1.49 8.66
N GLU A 314 23.72 -2.34 8.72
CA GLU A 314 24.17 -3.04 9.93
C GLU A 314 24.02 -2.24 11.25
N PRO A 315 24.42 -0.95 11.34
CA PRO A 315 24.28 -0.15 12.56
C PRO A 315 22.84 0.07 13.07
N LEU A 316 21.81 -0.12 12.24
CA LEU A 316 20.40 0.10 12.60
C LEU A 316 19.61 -1.22 12.78
N ARG A 317 20.26 -2.38 12.63
CA ARG A 317 19.64 -3.69 12.87
C ARG A 317 19.66 -4.00 14.37
N THR A 318 18.73 -3.40 15.12
CA THR A 318 18.43 -3.77 16.52
C THR A 318 17.25 -4.71 16.64
#